data_AF-A0A2V9DF16-F1
#
_entry.id   AF-A0A2V9DF16-F1
#
_cell.length_a   1.000
_cell.length_b   1.000
_cell.length_c   1.000
_cell.angle_alpha   90.00
_cell.angle_beta   90.00
_cell.angle_gamma   90.00
#
_symmetry.space_group_name_H-M   'P 1'
#
loop_
_entity.id
_entity.type
_entity.pdbx_description
1 polymer ?
#
loop_
_entity_poly.entity_id
_entity_poly.type
_entity_poly.pdbx_seq_one_letter_code
_entity_poly.pdbx_strand_id
1 'polypeptide(L)' 'MLNLNETITAYDLAEALSDESGKFEVTTPSGEQFVVTCKPGHSILNLRPVPHNGNPLILRIRKVAELQVSQETVR' A
#
# COMPACT_ATOMS: atom_id res chain seq x y z
N MET A 1 0.69 -8.08 8.38
CA MET A 1 -0.67 -8.04 7.81
C MET A 1 -1.51 -7.04 8.59
N LEU A 2 -1.76 -5.90 7.96
CA LEU A 2 -2.58 -4.82 8.48
C LEU A 2 -4.04 -5.26 8.54
N ASN A 3 -4.76 -4.83 9.58
CA ASN A 3 -6.19 -5.04 9.73
C ASN A 3 -6.99 -4.05 8.88
N LEU A 4 -8.23 -4.40 8.55
CA LEU A 4 -9.13 -3.48 7.87
C LEU A 4 -9.32 -2.19 8.68
N ASN A 5 -9.24 -1.04 8.01
CA ASN A 5 -9.23 0.32 8.58
C ASN A 5 -7.99 0.68 9.41
N GLU A 6 -7.03 -0.22 9.60
CA GLU A 6 -5.74 0.11 10.19
C GLU A 6 -5.02 1.13 9.32
N THR A 7 -4.38 2.10 9.97
CA THR A 7 -3.64 3.18 9.32
C THR A 7 -2.21 3.22 9.84
N ILE A 8 -1.25 3.24 8.93
CA ILE A 8 0.17 3.41 9.23
C ILE A 8 0.73 4.64 8.50
N THR A 9 1.93 5.03 8.89
CA THR A 9 2.73 6.03 8.19
C THR A 9 4.06 5.45 7.75
N ALA A 10 4.49 5.74 6.53
CA ALA A 10 5.74 5.21 5.98
C ALA A 10 6.41 6.19 5.03
N TYR A 11 7.73 6.06 4.90
CA TYR A 11 8.53 6.80 3.91
C TYR A 11 8.61 6.07 2.58
N ASP A 12 8.63 4.74 2.62
CA ASP A 12 8.68 3.86 1.47
C ASP A 12 7.42 3.00 1.41
N LEU A 13 6.64 3.20 0.35
CA LEU A 13 5.38 2.48 0.13
C LEU A 13 5.60 1.02 -0.25
N ALA A 14 6.69 0.72 -0.98
CA ALA A 14 7.03 -0.63 -1.41
C ALA A 14 7.47 -1.48 -0.21
N GLU A 15 8.30 -0.90 0.66
CA GLU A 15 8.71 -1.55 1.92
C GLU A 15 7.51 -1.76 2.84
N ALA A 16 6.69 -0.72 3.06
CA ALA A 16 5.55 -0.80 3.98
C ALA A 16 4.48 -1.82 3.57
N LEU A 17 4.41 -2.18 2.29
CA LEU A 17 3.40 -3.08 1.74
C LEU A 17 3.99 -4.41 1.22
N SER A 18 5.26 -4.73 1.54
CA SER A 18 5.97 -5.90 0.99
C SER A 18 5.27 -7.24 1.26
N ASP A 19 4.71 -7.38 2.46
CA ASP A 19 4.04 -8.59 2.95
C ASP A 19 2.53 -8.38 3.13
N GLU A 20 1.99 -7.37 2.47
CA GLU A 20 0.58 -7.01 2.55
C GLU A 20 -0.20 -7.46 1.31
N SER A 21 -1.50 -7.70 1.50
CA SER A 21 -2.45 -7.93 0.42
C SER A 21 -3.74 -7.15 0.66
N GLY A 22 -4.41 -6.76 -0.42
CA GLY A 22 -5.63 -5.97 -0.35
C GLY A 22 -5.54 -4.63 -1.07
N LYS A 23 -6.46 -3.74 -0.74
CA LYS A 23 -6.50 -2.37 -1.24
C LYS A 23 -6.17 -1.38 -0.14
N PHE A 24 -5.35 -0.41 -0.48
CA PHE A 24 -4.87 0.62 0.43
C PHE A 24 -5.14 1.99 -0.16
N GLU A 25 -5.72 2.88 0.62
CA GLU A 25 -5.73 4.31 0.33
C GLU A 25 -4.44 4.93 0.85
N VAL A 26 -3.76 5.68 0.00
CA VAL A 26 -2.53 6.40 0.34
C VAL A 26 -2.78 7.89 0.21
N THR A 27 -2.42 8.64 1.23
CA THR A 27 -2.44 10.10 1.25
C THR A 27 -1.02 10.64 1.35
N THR A 28 -0.63 11.52 0.43
CA THR A 28 0.67 12.22 0.48
C THR A 28 0.65 13.35 1.52
N PRO A 29 1.81 13.88 1.94
CA PRO A 29 1.87 15.07 2.79
C PRO A 29 1.17 16.30 2.19
N SER A 30 1.18 16.42 0.86
CA SER A 30 0.51 17.48 0.08
C SER A 30 -1.00 17.28 -0.07
N GLY A 31 -1.53 16.13 0.39
CA GLY A 31 -2.96 15.84 0.41
C GLY A 31 -3.49 15.11 -0.83
N GLU A 32 -2.65 14.81 -1.82
CA GLU A 32 -3.06 13.92 -2.92
C GLU A 32 -3.38 12.52 -2.40
N GLN A 33 -4.38 11.90 -3.00
CA GLN A 33 -4.83 10.56 -2.63
C GLN A 33 -4.81 9.64 -3.83
N PHE A 34 -4.36 8.41 -3.61
CA PHE A 34 -4.38 7.34 -4.61
C PHE A 34 -4.61 5.99 -3.96
N VAL A 35 -5.03 5.01 -4.76
CA VAL A 35 -5.30 3.65 -4.30
C VAL A 35 -4.22 2.70 -4.81
N VAL A 36 -3.72 1.86 -3.91
CA VAL A 36 -2.76 0.80 -4.20
C VAL A 36 -3.47 -0.54 -4.03
N THR A 37 -3.29 -1.44 -4.99
CA THR A 37 -3.77 -2.83 -4.88
C THR A 37 -2.58 -3.77 -4.78
N CYS A 38 -2.41 -4.41 -3.63
CA CYS A 38 -1.38 -5.42 -3.41
C CYS A 38 -1.99 -6.80 -3.63
N LYS A 39 -1.41 -7.57 -4.56
CA LYS A 39 -1.80 -8.96 -4.82
C LYS A 39 -0.88 -9.90 -4.04
N PRO A 40 -1.38 -10.98 -3.42
CA PRO A 40 -0.55 -11.99 -2.80
C PRO A 40 0.55 -12.48 -3.74
N GLY A 41 1.79 -12.56 -3.26
CA GLY A 41 2.94 -13.02 -4.05
C GLY A 41 3.48 -12.00 -5.07
N HIS A 42 2.91 -10.79 -5.14
CA HIS A 42 3.44 -9.70 -5.95
C HIS A 42 4.02 -8.62 -5.04
N SER A 43 5.28 -8.26 -5.25
CA SER A 43 5.93 -7.13 -4.57
C SER A 43 6.29 -6.04 -5.58
N ILE A 44 6.20 -4.78 -5.15
CA ILE A 44 6.64 -3.64 -5.96
C ILE A 44 8.08 -3.33 -5.54
N LEU A 45 9.07 -3.91 -6.21
CA LEU A 45 10.49 -3.70 -5.81
C LEU A 45 11.14 -2.44 -6.41
N ASN A 46 10.47 -1.76 -7.34
CA ASN A 46 11.05 -0.68 -8.15
C ASN A 46 10.38 0.68 -7.95
N LEU A 47 9.49 0.83 -6.96
CA LEU A 47 8.97 2.13 -6.59
C LEU A 47 9.99 2.83 -5.69
N ARG A 48 10.40 4.04 -6.04
CA ARG A 48 11.25 4.87 -5.16
C ARG A 48 10.53 6.16 -4.83
N PRO A 49 10.40 6.52 -3.54
CA PRO A 49 9.88 7.84 -3.18
C PRO A 49 10.83 8.92 -3.70
N VAL A 50 10.29 9.92 -4.39
CA VAL A 50 11.05 11.08 -4.87
C VAL A 50 10.68 12.29 -4.02
N PRO A 51 11.55 12.78 -3.13
CA PRO A 51 11.25 13.92 -2.27
C PRO A 51 10.73 15.11 -3.06
N HIS A 52 9.64 15.71 -2.61
CA HIS A 52 9.15 16.96 -3.20
C HIS A 52 9.75 18.14 -2.46
N ASN A 53 10.50 18.99 -3.17
CA ASN A 53 11.15 20.20 -2.62
C ASN A 53 12.07 19.93 -1.42
N GLY A 54 12.73 18.77 -1.38
CA GLY A 54 13.64 18.40 -0.28
C GLY A 54 12.95 17.94 1.01
N ASN A 55 11.61 17.91 1.05
CA ASN A 55 10.88 17.38 2.20
C ASN A 55 10.67 15.87 2.09
N PRO A 56 10.81 15.11 3.19
CA PRO A 56 10.52 13.69 3.20
C PRO A 56 9.03 13.44 2.89
N LEU A 57 8.76 12.50 1.99
CA LEU A 57 7.42 12.02 1.69
C LEU A 57 6.97 11.07 2.79
N ILE A 58 6.29 11.59 3.82
CA ILE A 58 5.61 10.74 4.81
C ILE A 58 4.22 10.41 4.30
N LEU A 59 4.03 9.18 3.84
CA LEU A 59 2.76 8.70 3.33
C LEU A 59 1.89 8.20 4.48
N ARG A 60 0.59 8.53 4.47
CA ARG A 60 -0.42 7.92 5.34
C ARG A 60 -1.14 6.82 4.55
N ILE A 61 -1.09 5.59 5.03
CA ILE A 61 -1.57 4.40 4.31
C ILE A 61 -2.66 3.75 5.15
N ARG A 62 -3.85 3.55 4.59
CA ARG A 62 -4.97 2.89 5.27
C ARG A 62 -5.46 1.69 4.49
N LYS A 63 -5.62 0.55 5.16
CA LYS A 63 -6.23 -0.63 4.53
C LYS A 63 -7.74 -0.43 4.40
N VAL A 64 -8.25 -0.55 3.18
CA VAL A 64 -9.66 -0.28 2.88
C VAL A 64 -10.42 -1.49 2.32
N ALA A 65 -9.70 -2.53 1.89
CA ALA A 65 -10.31 -3.81 1.55
C ALA A 65 -9.32 -4.96 1.66
N GLU A 66 -9.82 -6.14 2.02
CA GLU A 66 -9.09 -7.41 1.85
C GLU A 66 -9.13 -7.84 0.39
N LEU A 67 -8.07 -8.50 -0.09
CA LEU A 67 -8.13 -9.18 -1.39
C LEU A 67 -8.73 -10.57 -1.18
N GLN A 68 -9.88 -10.86 -1.80
CA GLN A 68 -10.39 -12.23 -1.84
C GLN A 68 -9.52 -13.04 -2.80
N VAL A 69 -8.82 -14.04 -2.28
CA VAL A 69 -8.19 -15.07 -3.12
C VAL A 69 -9.32 -16.00 -3.56
N SER A 70 -9.72 -15.91 -4.83
CA SER A 70 -10.63 -16.90 -5.41
C SER A 70 -9.91 -18.25 -5.37
N GLN A 71 -10.35 -19.18 -4.51
CA GLN A 71 -9.98 -20.58 -4.67
C GLN A 71 -10.67 -21.06 -5.94
N GLU A 72 -9.94 -21.15 -7.05
CA GLU A 72 -10.37 -21.97 -8.17
C GLU A 72 -10.43 -23.42 -7.69
N THR A 73 -11.63 -23.87 -7.32
CA THR A 73 -11.92 -25.28 -7.13
C THR A 73 -11.73 -25.96 -8.49
N VAL A 74 -10.56 -26.56 -8.69
CA VAL A 74 -10.31 -27.48 -9.80
C VAL A 74 -11.33 -28.61 -9.65
N ARG A 75 -12.32 -28.63 -10.54
CA ARG A 75 -13.28 -29.73 -10.69
C ARG A 75 -12.70 -30.81 -11.59
#